data_AF-A0AAV2RCH5-F1
#
_entry.id   AF-A0AAV2RCH5-F1
#
_cell.length_a   1.000
_cell.length_b   1.000
_cell.length_c   1.000
_cell.angle_alpha   90.00
_cell.angle_beta   90.00
_cell.angle_gamma   90.00
#
_symmetry.space_group_name_H-M   'P 1'
#
loop_
_entity.id
_entity.type
_entity.pdbx_description
1 polymer ?
#
loop_
_entity_poly.entity_id
_entity_poly.type
_entity_poly.pdbx_seq_one_letter_code
_entity_poly.pdbx_strand_id
1 'polypeptide(L)'
;LPANTEVAESQNTAITWEDPQEREARQRINAELTRDTQEILDEQMQHQQKAEATDNDKENKPDNDVKVPHSKQSLSKVFESNNHTTKRNHVFVLSGLNDQEDRDRYVEIIEGLGGTICQEQSWDPSVTHLVTVKPNRSEKILSAIASGRWVLNLSYLEASMEAGKFVKEDEHEWGNPSAVDLPEFPQDSIEEKLVAAAYRWRTALTTDGECRGAFQNMKAIIHSSKERVQSLARLVNSGHGEVVSVKPPYTEGEDITHFFVEPHKNPSKYDLAHFVSQKIPCLPPVYLSNYLIMDPIPDAYENCIDEYKKIERDMSNGKQKAIRRSRSTR
;
A
#
# COMPACT_ATOMS: atom_id res chain seq x y z
N LEU A 1 -5.72 -14.56 69.67
CA LEU A 1 -6.47 -13.63 68.80
C LEU A 1 -5.48 -12.68 68.13
N PRO A 2 -5.20 -12.91 66.84
CA PRO A 2 -5.06 -11.81 65.89
C PRO A 2 -6.02 -11.98 64.71
N ALA A 3 -6.43 -10.84 64.15
CA ALA A 3 -7.40 -10.70 63.07
C ALA A 3 -6.79 -11.07 61.71
N ASN A 4 -7.48 -11.93 60.97
CA ASN A 4 -7.19 -12.23 59.57
C ASN A 4 -8.06 -11.34 58.67
N THR A 5 -7.41 -10.71 57.71
CA THR A 5 -7.99 -9.82 56.70
C THR A 5 -8.58 -10.67 55.57
N GLU A 6 -9.91 -10.65 55.38
CA GLU A 6 -10.55 -11.21 54.18
C GLU A 6 -10.63 -10.13 53.09
N VAL A 7 -9.96 -10.40 51.97
CA VAL A 7 -10.05 -9.64 50.73
C VAL A 7 -11.19 -10.24 49.92
N ALA A 8 -12.24 -9.46 49.64
CA ALA A 8 -13.35 -9.87 48.80
C ALA A 8 -12.96 -9.73 47.31
N GLU A 9 -12.79 -10.85 46.62
CA GLU A 9 -12.69 -10.90 45.16
C GLU A 9 -14.09 -10.82 44.53
N SER A 10 -14.32 -9.75 43.76
CA SER A 10 -15.51 -9.59 42.93
C SER A 10 -15.33 -10.37 41.63
N GLN A 11 -16.04 -11.49 41.46
CA GLN A 11 -16.13 -12.19 40.18
C GLN A 11 -17.20 -11.55 39.30
N ASN A 12 -16.76 -10.85 38.26
CA ASN A 12 -17.62 -10.29 37.23
C ASN A 12 -17.57 -11.23 36.00
N THR A 13 -18.37 -12.30 36.00
CA THR A 13 -18.52 -13.18 34.83
C THR A 13 -19.58 -12.59 33.91
N ALA A 14 -19.13 -12.00 32.79
CA ALA A 14 -20.00 -11.57 31.71
C ALA A 14 -20.70 -12.80 31.11
N ILE A 15 -22.03 -12.89 31.27
CA ILE A 15 -22.85 -13.88 30.60
C ILE A 15 -23.08 -13.38 29.17
N THR A 16 -22.27 -13.86 28.22
CA THR A 16 -22.54 -13.71 26.79
C THR A 16 -23.73 -14.58 26.41
N TRP A 17 -24.88 -13.94 26.19
CA TRP A 17 -26.04 -14.60 25.62
C TRP A 17 -25.77 -14.81 24.11
N GLU A 18 -25.47 -16.03 23.72
CA GLU A 18 -25.39 -16.41 22.30
C GLU A 18 -26.79 -16.77 21.80
N ASP A 19 -27.21 -16.15 20.71
CA ASP A 19 -28.49 -16.42 20.06
C ASP A 19 -28.54 -17.88 19.57
N PRO A 20 -29.53 -18.70 20.00
CA PRO A 20 -29.70 -20.07 19.53
C PRO A 20 -29.76 -20.20 18.00
N GLN A 21 -30.32 -19.21 17.30
CA GLN A 21 -30.41 -19.23 15.84
C GLN A 21 -29.03 -19.03 15.19
N GLU A 22 -28.18 -18.21 15.78
CA GLU A 22 -26.81 -17.98 15.30
C GLU A 22 -25.94 -19.22 15.51
N ARG A 23 -26.12 -19.91 16.64
CA ARG A 23 -25.46 -21.20 16.90
C ARG A 23 -25.86 -22.27 15.88
N GLU A 24 -27.14 -22.39 15.58
CA GLU A 24 -27.62 -23.34 14.57
C GLU A 24 -27.10 -22.98 13.17
N ALA A 25 -27.08 -21.69 12.80
CA ALA A 25 -26.53 -21.24 11.52
C ALA A 25 -25.04 -21.57 11.39
N ARG A 26 -24.24 -21.32 12.43
CA ARG A 26 -22.81 -21.67 12.46
C ARG A 26 -22.59 -23.19 12.37
N GLN A 27 -23.43 -23.99 13.03
CA GLN A 27 -23.36 -25.45 12.94
C GLN A 27 -23.70 -25.96 11.53
N ARG A 28 -24.68 -25.35 10.85
CA ARG A 28 -25.01 -25.69 9.45
C ARG A 28 -23.87 -25.35 8.50
N ILE A 29 -23.30 -24.15 8.61
CA ILE A 29 -22.16 -23.72 7.78
C ILE A 29 -20.95 -24.64 8.00
N ASN A 30 -20.62 -24.99 9.25
CA ASN A 30 -19.50 -25.90 9.52
C ASN A 30 -19.77 -27.33 9.01
N ALA A 31 -21.00 -27.83 9.11
CA ALA A 31 -21.36 -29.15 8.58
C ALA A 31 -21.27 -29.18 7.05
N GLU A 32 -21.68 -28.09 6.38
CA GLU A 32 -21.56 -27.93 4.92
C GLU A 32 -20.10 -27.83 4.49
N LEU A 33 -19.28 -27.02 5.16
CA LEU A 33 -17.84 -26.91 4.89
C LEU A 33 -17.12 -28.27 5.06
N THR A 34 -17.53 -29.05 6.07
CA THR A 34 -16.95 -30.37 6.33
C THR A 34 -17.35 -31.38 5.24
N ARG A 35 -18.60 -31.33 4.76
CA ARG A 35 -19.08 -32.17 3.65
C ARG A 35 -18.33 -31.84 2.37
N ASP A 36 -18.23 -30.57 2.01
CA ASP A 36 -17.57 -30.12 0.78
C ASP A 36 -16.06 -30.46 0.82
N THR A 37 -15.42 -30.36 2.00
CA THR A 37 -14.03 -30.81 2.18
C THR A 37 -13.88 -32.32 2.00
N GLN A 38 -14.84 -33.12 2.47
CA GLN A 38 -14.81 -34.57 2.32
C GLN A 38 -15.05 -35.00 0.86
N GLU A 39 -15.93 -34.31 0.14
CA GLU A 39 -16.18 -34.54 -1.30
C GLU A 39 -14.91 -34.29 -2.12
N ILE A 40 -14.17 -33.19 -1.85
CA ILE A 40 -12.89 -32.89 -2.51
C ILE A 40 -11.84 -33.98 -2.23
N LEU A 41 -11.75 -34.48 -0.99
CA LEU A 41 -10.81 -35.54 -0.62
C LEU A 41 -11.15 -36.88 -1.30
N ASP A 42 -12.44 -37.19 -1.41
CA ASP A 42 -12.91 -38.42 -2.08
C ASP A 42 -12.67 -38.36 -3.60
N GLU A 43 -12.86 -37.19 -4.24
CA GLU A 43 -12.52 -36.96 -5.65
C GLU A 43 -11.02 -37.10 -5.91
N GLN A 44 -10.18 -36.58 -5.02
CA GLN A 44 -8.72 -36.72 -5.11
C GLN A 44 -8.26 -38.18 -4.97
N MET A 45 -8.83 -38.94 -4.02
CA MET A 45 -8.54 -40.37 -3.89
C MET A 45 -8.95 -41.17 -5.13
N GLN A 46 -10.11 -40.86 -5.73
CA GLN A 46 -10.57 -41.54 -6.94
C GLN A 46 -9.67 -41.23 -8.14
N HIS A 47 -9.20 -39.99 -8.28
CA HIS A 47 -8.24 -39.61 -9.31
C HIS A 47 -6.88 -40.31 -9.14
N GLN A 48 -6.42 -40.49 -7.91
CA GLN A 48 -5.17 -41.18 -7.62
C GLN A 48 -5.25 -42.69 -7.88
N GLN A 49 -6.35 -43.35 -7.50
CA GLN A 49 -6.57 -44.78 -7.78
C GLN A 49 -6.73 -45.09 -9.27
N LYS A 50 -7.27 -44.15 -10.05
CA LYS A 50 -7.42 -44.30 -11.51
C LYS A 50 -6.08 -44.15 -12.26
N ALA A 51 -5.15 -43.37 -11.71
CA ALA A 51 -3.79 -43.25 -12.23
C ALA A 51 -2.93 -44.50 -11.95
N GLU A 52 -3.15 -45.17 -10.82
CA GLU A 52 -2.42 -46.41 -10.46
C GLU A 52 -2.92 -47.66 -11.23
N ALA A 53 -4.15 -47.63 -11.78
CA ALA A 53 -4.72 -48.76 -12.51
C ALA A 53 -4.31 -48.83 -14.01
N THR A 54 -3.51 -47.89 -14.52
CA THR A 54 -3.16 -47.82 -15.96
C THR A 54 -1.74 -48.26 -16.32
N ASP A 55 -0.94 -48.79 -15.38
CA ASP A 55 0.46 -49.20 -15.63
C ASP A 55 0.73 -50.71 -15.43
N ASN A 56 -0.18 -51.57 -15.87
CA ASN A 56 0.03 -53.01 -15.96
C ASN A 56 -0.27 -53.51 -17.37
N ASP A 57 0.68 -53.36 -18.29
CA ASP A 57 0.89 -54.29 -19.41
C ASP A 57 2.20 -53.96 -20.15
N LYS A 58 3.29 -54.66 -19.79
CA LYS A 58 4.26 -55.32 -20.70
C LYS A 58 5.52 -55.79 -19.96
N GLU A 59 5.56 -57.08 -19.66
CA GLU A 59 6.79 -57.85 -19.44
C GLU A 59 7.35 -58.37 -20.78
N ASN A 60 8.65 -58.18 -21.06
CA ASN A 60 9.58 -59.32 -21.25
C ASN A 60 11.06 -58.90 -21.36
N LYS A 61 11.88 -59.66 -20.61
CA LYS A 61 13.35 -59.66 -20.34
C LYS A 61 14.20 -60.28 -21.50
N PRO A 62 15.55 -60.49 -21.43
CA PRO A 62 16.48 -60.44 -20.26
C PRO A 62 17.90 -59.78 -20.42
N ASP A 63 18.47 -59.48 -19.23
CA ASP A 63 19.85 -59.57 -18.68
C ASP A 63 21.13 -59.19 -19.46
N ASN A 64 21.91 -58.23 -18.92
CA ASN A 64 23.12 -58.54 -18.11
C ASN A 64 23.81 -57.30 -17.50
N ASP A 65 23.98 -57.37 -16.17
CA ASP A 65 25.18 -57.10 -15.34
C ASP A 65 25.91 -55.72 -15.22
N VAL A 66 26.19 -55.42 -13.93
CA VAL A 66 27.22 -54.55 -13.30
C VAL A 66 26.89 -53.07 -12.93
N LYS A 67 27.15 -52.77 -11.65
CA LYS A 67 26.87 -51.55 -10.86
C LYS A 67 27.89 -50.39 -11.05
N VAL A 68 27.36 -49.17 -11.26
CA VAL A 68 27.58 -47.85 -10.55
C VAL A 68 29.03 -47.26 -10.51
N PRO A 69 29.32 -45.95 -10.79
CA PRO A 69 28.64 -44.78 -10.18
C PRO A 69 28.37 -43.49 -11.02
N HIS A 70 27.36 -42.77 -10.54
CA HIS A 70 27.07 -41.32 -10.60
C HIS A 70 27.81 -40.39 -11.59
N SER A 71 27.04 -39.77 -12.49
CA SER A 71 26.90 -38.29 -12.61
C SER A 71 25.95 -37.94 -13.77
N LYS A 72 24.83 -37.27 -13.49
CA LYS A 72 24.00 -36.64 -14.53
C LYS A 72 24.56 -35.24 -14.78
N GLN A 73 25.45 -35.14 -15.76
CA GLN A 73 25.85 -33.85 -16.33
C GLN A 73 24.79 -33.46 -17.37
N SER A 74 23.98 -32.46 -17.04
CA SER A 74 23.01 -31.85 -17.95
C SER A 74 23.76 -31.06 -19.02
N LEU A 75 23.50 -31.39 -20.29
CA LEU A 75 24.05 -30.73 -21.47
C LEU A 75 23.45 -29.32 -21.58
N SER A 76 24.31 -28.34 -21.31
CA SER A 76 24.10 -26.93 -21.60
C SER A 76 24.90 -26.53 -22.85
N LYS A 77 24.48 -25.41 -23.45
CA LYS A 77 24.97 -24.72 -24.67
C LYS A 77 24.15 -25.14 -25.90
N VAL A 78 23.43 -24.27 -26.58
CA VAL A 78 23.83 -22.94 -27.08
C VAL A 78 22.58 -22.08 -27.27
N PHE A 79 22.56 -20.85 -26.73
CA PHE A 79 22.10 -19.61 -27.39
C PHE A 79 22.31 -18.44 -26.41
N GLU A 80 23.57 -18.04 -26.25
CA GLU A 80 23.92 -16.72 -25.71
C GLU A 80 24.06 -15.76 -26.90
N SER A 81 22.99 -15.01 -27.17
CA SER A 81 23.11 -13.74 -27.88
C SER A 81 22.94 -12.64 -26.84
N ASN A 82 24.07 -12.04 -26.49
CA ASN A 82 24.18 -10.85 -25.66
C ASN A 82 23.35 -9.69 -26.24
N ASN A 83 22.17 -9.49 -25.69
CA ASN A 83 21.55 -8.17 -25.62
C ASN A 83 21.40 -7.83 -24.14
N HIS A 84 22.37 -7.10 -23.60
CA HIS A 84 22.27 -6.48 -22.28
C HIS A 84 21.31 -5.28 -22.35
N THR A 85 20.08 -5.51 -22.83
CA THR A 85 18.95 -4.66 -22.48
C THR A 85 18.70 -4.96 -21.02
N THR A 86 18.94 -4.00 -20.13
CA THR A 86 18.45 -4.07 -18.74
C THR A 86 16.97 -4.45 -18.81
N LYS A 87 16.62 -5.70 -18.51
CA LYS A 87 15.22 -6.14 -18.51
C LYS A 87 14.49 -5.17 -17.60
N ARG A 88 13.53 -4.40 -18.14
CA ARG A 88 12.61 -3.65 -17.28
C ARG A 88 11.91 -4.69 -16.43
N ASN A 89 12.13 -4.65 -15.12
CA ASN A 89 11.41 -5.51 -14.21
C ASN A 89 9.97 -5.01 -14.16
N HIS A 90 9.02 -5.81 -14.68
CA HIS A 90 7.61 -5.49 -14.63
C HIS A 90 7.02 -6.09 -13.35
N VAL A 91 7.03 -5.31 -12.29
CA VAL A 91 6.42 -5.66 -10.99
C VAL A 91 5.08 -4.95 -10.88
N PHE A 92 4.01 -5.73 -10.75
CA PHE A 92 2.63 -5.26 -10.77
C PHE A 92 1.99 -5.31 -9.39
N VAL A 93 1.02 -4.44 -9.17
CA VAL A 93 0.01 -4.59 -8.12
C VAL A 93 -1.38 -4.36 -8.70
N LEU A 94 -2.31 -5.27 -8.43
CA LEU A 94 -3.70 -5.17 -8.85
C LEU A 94 -4.54 -4.56 -7.72
N SER A 95 -5.31 -3.52 -8.02
CA SER A 95 -6.18 -2.81 -7.08
C SER A 95 -7.62 -2.72 -7.62
N GLY A 96 -8.61 -2.80 -6.74
CA GLY A 96 -10.02 -2.61 -7.12
C GLY A 96 -10.65 -3.77 -7.90
N LEU A 97 -10.04 -4.97 -7.86
CA LEU A 97 -10.62 -6.22 -8.36
C LEU A 97 -11.24 -6.96 -7.18
N ASN A 98 -12.58 -6.99 -7.12
CA ASN A 98 -13.32 -7.67 -6.06
C ASN A 98 -13.65 -9.12 -6.43
N ASP A 99 -13.71 -9.42 -7.73
CA ASP A 99 -13.92 -10.76 -8.25
C ASP A 99 -12.58 -11.52 -8.26
N GLN A 100 -12.57 -12.69 -7.63
CA GLN A 100 -11.36 -13.49 -7.48
C GLN A 100 -10.97 -14.18 -8.80
N GLU A 101 -11.93 -14.59 -9.62
CA GLU A 101 -11.66 -15.20 -10.92
C GLU A 101 -11.02 -14.19 -11.87
N ASP A 102 -11.55 -12.97 -11.90
CA ASP A 102 -10.93 -11.87 -12.66
C ASP A 102 -9.51 -11.59 -12.16
N ARG A 103 -9.33 -11.55 -10.84
CA ARG A 103 -8.01 -11.31 -10.24
C ARG A 103 -7.01 -12.39 -10.65
N ASP A 104 -7.39 -13.65 -10.56
CA ASP A 104 -6.52 -14.79 -10.90
C ASP A 104 -6.19 -14.79 -12.40
N ARG A 105 -7.18 -14.51 -13.26
CA ARG A 105 -6.96 -14.33 -14.70
C ARG A 105 -5.90 -13.27 -15.00
N TYR A 106 -5.95 -12.10 -14.36
CA TYR A 106 -4.95 -11.06 -14.60
C TYR A 106 -3.57 -11.39 -14.01
N VAL A 107 -3.52 -12.16 -12.91
CA VAL A 107 -2.25 -12.68 -12.38
C VAL A 107 -1.61 -13.64 -13.39
N GLU A 108 -2.39 -14.57 -13.95
CA GLU A 108 -1.90 -15.52 -14.98
C GLU A 108 -1.36 -14.78 -16.21
N ILE A 109 -2.05 -13.72 -16.66
CA ILE A 109 -1.57 -12.88 -17.77
C ILE A 109 -0.21 -12.24 -17.43
N ILE A 110 -0.09 -11.63 -16.25
CA ILE A 110 1.15 -10.96 -15.83
C ILE A 110 2.31 -11.96 -15.77
N GLU A 111 2.11 -13.11 -15.14
CA GLU A 111 3.15 -14.13 -14.96
C GLU A 111 3.50 -14.81 -16.29
N GLY A 112 2.50 -15.11 -17.14
CA GLY A 112 2.68 -15.68 -18.46
C GLY A 112 3.50 -14.80 -19.41
N LEU A 113 3.42 -13.47 -19.25
CA LEU A 113 4.23 -12.50 -19.99
C LEU A 113 5.59 -12.20 -19.35
N GLY A 114 5.92 -12.86 -18.23
CA GLY A 114 7.19 -12.73 -17.52
C GLY A 114 7.28 -11.54 -16.57
N GLY A 115 6.15 -10.98 -16.15
CA GLY A 115 6.06 -10.02 -15.04
C GLY A 115 5.98 -10.73 -13.68
N THR A 116 5.88 -9.94 -12.61
CA THR A 116 5.73 -10.43 -11.23
C THR A 116 4.61 -9.69 -10.53
N ILE A 117 3.82 -10.40 -9.72
CA ILE A 117 2.77 -9.80 -8.90
C ILE A 117 3.25 -9.55 -7.47
N CYS A 118 3.11 -8.32 -6.99
CA CYS A 118 3.25 -7.99 -5.58
C CYS A 118 1.95 -8.38 -4.85
N GLN A 119 2.04 -9.44 -4.05
CA GLN A 119 0.90 -9.96 -3.27
C GLN A 119 0.72 -9.27 -1.92
N GLU A 120 1.63 -8.36 -1.55
CA GLU A 120 1.56 -7.69 -0.25
C GLU A 120 0.30 -6.81 -0.13
N GLN A 121 -0.23 -6.75 1.10
CA GLN A 121 -1.31 -5.84 1.43
C GLN A 121 -0.80 -4.40 1.48
N SER A 122 0.42 -4.20 2.00
CA SER A 122 1.14 -2.93 2.01
C SER A 122 1.72 -2.58 0.64
N TRP A 123 2.06 -1.30 0.47
CA TRP A 123 2.83 -0.87 -0.70
C TRP A 123 4.27 -1.37 -0.64
N ASP A 124 4.74 -1.95 -1.75
CA ASP A 124 6.13 -2.36 -1.98
C ASP A 124 6.82 -1.35 -2.93
N PRO A 125 7.96 -0.74 -2.54
CA PRO A 125 8.72 0.18 -3.39
C PRO A 125 9.20 -0.40 -4.74
N SER A 126 9.30 -1.73 -4.85
CA SER A 126 9.69 -2.44 -6.08
C SER A 126 8.61 -2.40 -7.17
N VAL A 127 7.37 -2.08 -6.81
CA VAL A 127 6.25 -1.96 -7.75
C VAL A 127 6.56 -0.91 -8.81
N THR A 128 6.33 -1.29 -10.06
CA THR A 128 6.52 -0.45 -11.25
C THR A 128 5.21 -0.06 -11.91
N HIS A 129 4.19 -0.92 -11.78
CA HIS A 129 2.88 -0.77 -12.40
C HIS A 129 1.78 -1.07 -11.37
N LEU A 130 0.82 -0.16 -11.23
CA LEU A 130 -0.43 -0.39 -10.55
C LEU A 130 -1.53 -0.48 -11.61
N VAL A 131 -2.29 -1.58 -11.63
CA VAL A 131 -3.43 -1.73 -12.53
C VAL A 131 -4.72 -1.68 -11.72
N THR A 132 -5.68 -0.87 -12.15
CA THR A 132 -6.96 -0.69 -11.46
C THR A 132 -8.10 -0.39 -12.42
N VAL A 133 -9.29 -0.89 -12.10
CA VAL A 133 -10.54 -0.57 -12.81
C VAL A 133 -10.93 0.90 -12.60
N LYS A 134 -10.74 1.38 -11.37
CA LYS A 134 -11.18 2.72 -10.97
C LYS A 134 -10.23 3.28 -9.91
N PRO A 135 -9.58 4.43 -10.18
CA PRO A 135 -8.71 5.06 -9.20
C PRO A 135 -9.47 5.57 -7.96
N ASN A 136 -8.87 5.42 -6.79
CA ASN A 136 -9.43 5.82 -5.49
C ASN A 136 -8.32 6.30 -4.52
N ARG A 137 -8.69 6.74 -3.31
CA ARG A 137 -7.73 7.25 -2.30
C ARG A 137 -7.08 6.17 -1.42
N SER A 138 -6.90 4.95 -1.93
CA SER A 138 -6.22 3.88 -1.19
C SER A 138 -4.71 4.13 -1.06
N GLU A 139 -4.08 3.50 -0.06
CA GLU A 139 -2.62 3.57 0.16
C GLU A 139 -1.84 3.17 -1.10
N LYS A 140 -2.28 2.12 -1.81
CA LYS A 140 -1.62 1.64 -3.03
C LYS A 140 -1.63 2.68 -4.14
N ILE A 141 -2.78 3.30 -4.39
CA ILE A 141 -2.90 4.32 -5.45
C ILE A 141 -2.15 5.58 -5.08
N LEU A 142 -2.30 6.07 -3.84
CA LEU A 142 -1.56 7.26 -3.40
C LEU A 142 -0.04 7.03 -3.42
N SER A 143 0.43 5.82 -3.08
CA SER A 143 1.85 5.49 -3.12
C SER A 143 2.38 5.37 -4.56
N ALA A 144 1.58 4.80 -5.48
CA ALA A 144 1.91 4.77 -6.90
C ALA A 144 2.05 6.19 -7.47
N ILE A 145 1.11 7.08 -7.14
CA ILE A 145 1.17 8.50 -7.53
C ILE A 145 2.41 9.17 -6.92
N ALA A 146 2.65 9.01 -5.61
CA ALA A 146 3.76 9.65 -4.91
C ALA A 146 5.14 9.22 -5.44
N SER A 147 5.26 7.97 -5.90
CA SER A 147 6.50 7.40 -6.46
C SER A 147 6.56 7.46 -7.99
N GLY A 148 5.59 8.09 -8.65
CA GLY A 148 5.55 8.24 -10.11
C GLY A 148 5.51 6.91 -10.86
N ARG A 149 4.81 5.90 -10.32
CA ARG A 149 4.60 4.62 -11.02
C ARG A 149 3.46 4.71 -12.02
N TRP A 150 3.46 3.80 -12.98
CA TRP A 150 2.36 3.68 -13.92
C TRP A 150 1.07 3.33 -13.20
N VAL A 151 0.01 4.09 -13.45
CA VAL A 151 -1.35 3.81 -12.96
C VAL A 151 -2.21 3.51 -14.18
N LEU A 152 -2.50 2.23 -14.41
CA LEU A 152 -3.03 1.70 -15.66
C LEU A 152 -4.45 1.15 -15.52
N ASN A 153 -5.19 1.18 -16.61
CA ASN A 153 -6.44 0.44 -16.78
C ASN A 153 -6.16 -1.05 -17.08
N LEU A 154 -7.14 -1.92 -16.84
CA LEU A 154 -7.08 -3.35 -17.20
C LEU A 154 -6.84 -3.60 -18.68
N SER A 155 -7.28 -2.69 -19.56
CA SER A 155 -7.05 -2.76 -21.00
C SER A 155 -5.57 -2.93 -21.37
N TYR A 156 -4.64 -2.47 -20.51
CA TYR A 156 -3.21 -2.71 -20.67
C TYR A 156 -2.87 -4.21 -20.66
N LEU A 157 -3.43 -4.96 -19.71
CA LEU A 157 -3.16 -6.40 -19.57
C LEU A 157 -3.85 -7.18 -20.69
N GLU A 158 -5.05 -6.77 -21.09
CA GLU A 158 -5.78 -7.37 -22.22
C GLU A 158 -5.01 -7.19 -23.53
N ALA A 159 -4.57 -5.97 -23.84
CA ALA A 159 -3.75 -5.68 -25.01
C ALA A 159 -2.39 -6.39 -24.96
N SER A 160 -1.78 -6.48 -23.78
CA SER A 160 -0.51 -7.19 -23.59
C SER A 160 -0.65 -8.70 -23.81
N MET A 161 -1.77 -9.28 -23.36
CA MET A 161 -2.09 -10.69 -23.59
C MET A 161 -2.25 -10.97 -25.09
N GLU A 162 -3.02 -10.14 -25.80
CA GLU A 162 -3.23 -10.28 -27.24
C GLU A 162 -1.92 -10.13 -28.04
N ALA A 163 -1.05 -9.21 -27.63
CA ALA A 163 0.25 -8.99 -28.25
C ALA A 163 1.31 -10.05 -27.89
N GLY A 164 1.06 -10.91 -26.89
CA GLY A 164 2.02 -11.87 -26.36
C GLY A 164 3.23 -11.23 -25.67
N LYS A 165 3.13 -9.96 -25.28
CA LYS A 165 4.17 -9.19 -24.59
C LYS A 165 3.56 -7.95 -23.94
N PHE A 166 4.21 -7.41 -22.91
CA PHE A 166 3.86 -6.08 -22.39
C PHE A 166 3.94 -5.01 -23.49
N VAL A 167 2.80 -4.37 -23.78
CA VAL A 167 2.68 -3.27 -24.74
C VAL A 167 3.18 -1.96 -24.12
N LYS A 168 3.09 -0.85 -24.86
CA LYS A 168 3.41 0.47 -24.30
C LYS A 168 2.32 0.90 -23.32
N GLU A 169 2.73 1.55 -22.25
CA GLU A 169 1.86 1.93 -21.14
C GLU A 169 0.96 3.13 -21.47
N ASP A 170 1.43 4.07 -22.30
CA ASP A 170 0.82 5.39 -22.52
C ASP A 170 -0.67 5.38 -22.91
N GLU A 171 -1.08 4.46 -23.80
CA GLU A 171 -2.47 4.36 -24.31
C GLU A 171 -3.43 3.75 -23.27
N HIS A 172 -2.90 3.25 -22.16
CA HIS A 172 -3.66 2.61 -21.09
C HIS A 172 -3.47 3.29 -19.72
N GLU A 173 -2.71 4.38 -19.68
CA GLU A 173 -2.43 5.15 -18.47
C GLU A 173 -3.60 6.07 -18.12
N TRP A 174 -4.07 5.94 -16.88
CA TRP A 174 -5.07 6.82 -16.33
C TRP A 174 -4.57 8.27 -16.31
N GLY A 175 -5.32 9.15 -16.98
CA GLY A 175 -5.03 10.59 -17.03
C GLY A 175 -4.01 10.99 -18.10
N ASN A 176 -3.48 10.03 -18.87
CA ASN A 176 -2.63 10.34 -20.01
C ASN A 176 -3.49 10.85 -21.17
N PRO A 177 -3.17 12.02 -21.77
CA PRO A 177 -3.92 12.55 -22.91
C PRO A 177 -3.94 11.64 -24.15
N SER A 178 -3.03 10.67 -24.23
CA SER A 178 -2.95 9.69 -25.32
C SER A 178 -3.91 8.52 -25.14
N ALA A 179 -4.42 8.29 -23.92
CA ALA A 179 -5.30 7.18 -23.58
C ALA A 179 -6.78 7.52 -23.89
N VAL A 180 -7.06 7.84 -25.15
CA VAL A 180 -8.35 8.38 -25.62
C VAL A 180 -9.52 7.39 -25.51
N ASP A 181 -9.24 6.10 -25.43
CA ASP A 181 -10.25 5.03 -25.36
C ASP A 181 -10.65 4.68 -23.91
N LEU A 182 -10.04 5.32 -22.91
CA LEU A 182 -10.37 5.06 -21.51
C LEU A 182 -11.67 5.78 -21.08
N PRO A 183 -12.42 5.20 -20.12
CA PRO A 183 -13.61 5.84 -19.58
C PRO A 183 -13.31 7.21 -18.95
N GLU A 184 -14.12 8.22 -19.30
CA GLU A 184 -14.07 9.53 -18.67
C GLU A 184 -14.76 9.53 -17.30
N PHE A 185 -14.25 10.37 -16.39
CA PHE A 185 -14.88 10.61 -15.09
C PHE A 185 -15.65 11.94 -15.11
N PRO A 186 -16.69 12.10 -14.27
CA PRO A 186 -17.40 13.36 -14.17
C PRO A 186 -16.46 14.52 -13.81
N GLN A 187 -16.73 15.69 -14.37
CA GLN A 187 -15.98 16.90 -14.06
C GLN A 187 -16.01 17.18 -12.54
N ASP A 188 -14.87 17.62 -12.02
CA ASP A 188 -14.60 17.91 -10.62
C ASP A 188 -14.68 16.73 -9.65
N SER A 189 -14.91 15.52 -10.16
CA SER A 189 -14.91 14.29 -9.37
C SER A 189 -13.54 14.01 -8.75
N ILE A 190 -13.52 13.14 -7.73
CA ILE A 190 -12.25 12.74 -7.15
C ILE A 190 -11.44 11.87 -8.11
N GLU A 191 -12.12 11.07 -8.92
CA GLU A 191 -11.50 10.18 -9.88
C GLU A 191 -10.77 10.97 -10.96
N GLU A 192 -11.40 12.01 -11.53
CA GLU A 192 -10.75 12.91 -12.49
C GLU A 192 -9.47 13.52 -11.90
N LYS A 193 -9.53 14.01 -10.65
CA LYS A 193 -8.37 14.61 -9.97
C LYS A 193 -7.27 13.59 -9.68
N LEU A 194 -7.64 12.35 -9.35
CA LEU A 194 -6.69 11.26 -9.11
C LEU A 194 -5.96 10.86 -10.39
N VAL A 195 -6.66 10.72 -11.50
CA VAL A 195 -6.03 10.33 -12.78
C VAL A 195 -5.14 11.44 -13.32
N ALA A 196 -5.60 12.69 -13.25
CA ALA A 196 -4.77 13.84 -13.60
C ALA A 196 -3.49 13.90 -12.74
N ALA A 197 -3.62 13.64 -11.43
CA ALA A 197 -2.48 13.59 -10.52
C ALA A 197 -1.50 12.45 -10.82
N ALA A 198 -2.00 11.26 -11.15
CA ALA A 198 -1.16 10.11 -11.48
C ALA A 198 -0.25 10.41 -12.68
N TYR A 199 -0.83 10.90 -13.78
CA TYR A 199 -0.09 11.30 -14.96
C TYR A 199 0.88 12.46 -14.69
N ARG A 200 0.43 13.50 -13.97
CA ARG A 200 1.25 14.67 -13.62
C ARG A 200 2.50 14.28 -12.83
N TRP A 201 2.35 13.45 -11.79
CA TRP A 201 3.48 13.03 -10.98
C TRP A 201 4.41 12.08 -11.73
N ARG A 202 3.89 11.10 -12.48
CA ARG A 202 4.73 10.20 -13.28
C ARG A 202 5.57 10.98 -14.29
N THR A 203 4.96 11.90 -15.04
CA THR A 203 5.68 12.72 -16.02
C THR A 203 6.75 13.59 -15.36
N ALA A 204 6.40 14.31 -14.29
CA ALA A 204 7.34 15.18 -13.57
C ALA A 204 8.51 14.44 -12.92
N LEU A 205 8.30 13.19 -12.48
CA LEU A 205 9.34 12.39 -11.80
C LEU A 205 10.20 11.57 -12.78
N THR A 206 9.72 11.32 -14.00
CA THR A 206 10.47 10.57 -15.02
C THR A 206 11.46 11.45 -15.80
N THR A 207 11.26 12.77 -15.86
CA THR A 207 12.05 13.69 -16.69
C THR A 207 13.49 13.92 -16.23
N ASP A 208 13.80 13.67 -14.95
CA ASP A 208 15.05 14.16 -14.35
C ASP A 208 16.15 13.11 -14.16
N GLY A 209 15.91 11.83 -14.48
CA GLY A 209 16.89 10.74 -14.31
C GLY A 209 17.36 10.47 -12.87
N GLU A 210 16.97 11.31 -11.92
CA GLU A 210 17.13 11.14 -10.48
C GLU A 210 15.91 10.40 -9.91
N CYS A 211 16.15 9.48 -8.96
CA CYS A 211 15.07 8.88 -8.16
C CYS A 211 14.46 9.94 -7.24
N ARG A 212 13.51 10.70 -7.78
CA ARG A 212 12.72 11.68 -7.06
C ARG A 212 11.36 11.09 -6.71
N GLY A 213 10.76 11.61 -5.64
CA GLY A 213 9.38 11.33 -5.28
C GLY A 213 8.66 12.60 -4.90
N ALA A 214 7.33 12.54 -4.87
CA ALA A 214 6.48 13.69 -4.56
C ALA A 214 6.79 14.35 -3.21
N PHE A 215 7.35 13.58 -2.27
CA PHE A 215 7.66 14.00 -0.91
C PHE A 215 9.16 14.12 -0.64
N GLN A 216 10.03 14.23 -1.65
CA GLN A 216 11.49 14.27 -1.49
C GLN A 216 12.02 15.34 -0.51
N ASN A 217 11.28 16.44 -0.31
CA ASN A 217 11.64 17.52 0.61
C ASN A 217 10.89 17.43 1.95
N MET A 218 10.25 16.30 2.22
CA MET A 218 9.41 16.10 3.41
C MET A 218 10.12 15.19 4.40
N LYS A 219 10.61 15.79 5.49
CA LYS A 219 10.98 15.10 6.72
C LYS A 219 9.90 15.34 7.77
N ALA A 220 9.13 14.31 8.10
CA ALA A 220 7.87 14.42 8.82
C ALA A 220 7.86 13.66 10.15
N ILE A 221 7.17 14.23 11.14
CA ILE A 221 6.77 13.51 12.35
C ILE A 221 5.28 13.22 12.25
N ILE A 222 4.84 12.01 12.60
CA ILE A 222 3.43 11.61 12.54
C ILE A 222 2.95 11.17 13.92
N HIS A 223 1.92 11.86 14.42
CA HIS A 223 1.25 11.53 15.69
C HIS A 223 -0.15 10.97 15.43
N SER A 224 -0.26 9.64 15.40
CA SER A 224 -1.54 8.92 15.26
C SER A 224 -1.46 7.52 15.92
N SER A 225 -2.43 6.63 15.68
CA SER A 225 -2.35 5.23 16.10
C SER A 225 -1.18 4.51 15.42
N LYS A 226 -0.66 3.43 16.02
CA LYS A 226 0.51 2.70 15.51
C LYS A 226 0.31 2.23 14.06
N GLU A 227 -0.85 1.67 13.76
CA GLU A 227 -1.22 1.15 12.44
C GLU A 227 -1.28 2.28 11.40
N ARG A 228 -1.83 3.43 11.80
CA ARG A 228 -1.97 4.60 10.93
C ARG A 228 -0.63 5.27 10.68
N VAL A 229 0.25 5.36 11.69
CA VAL A 229 1.63 5.82 11.51
C VAL A 229 2.36 4.94 10.51
N GLN A 230 2.23 3.61 10.58
CA GLN A 230 2.87 2.70 9.63
C GLN A 230 2.36 2.90 8.18
N SER A 231 1.05 3.02 7.99
CA SER A 231 0.45 3.26 6.66
C SER A 231 0.88 4.61 6.07
N LEU A 232 0.81 5.68 6.87
CA LEU A 232 1.23 7.01 6.43
C LEU A 232 2.74 7.09 6.19
N ALA A 233 3.55 6.40 6.99
CA ALA A 233 5.00 6.34 6.79
C ALA A 233 5.35 5.64 5.48
N ARG A 234 4.67 4.54 5.12
CA ARG A 234 4.86 3.91 3.80
C ARG A 234 4.50 4.85 2.65
N LEU A 235 3.44 5.64 2.79
CA LEU A 235 3.07 6.64 1.80
C LEU A 235 4.12 7.77 1.67
N VAL A 236 4.60 8.30 2.80
CA VAL A 236 5.63 9.35 2.77
C VAL A 236 6.93 8.79 2.16
N ASN A 237 7.35 7.60 2.59
CA ASN A 237 8.56 6.95 2.10
C ASN A 237 8.47 6.56 0.61
N SER A 238 7.29 6.18 0.11
CA SER A 238 7.12 5.90 -1.33
C SER A 238 7.32 7.17 -2.16
N GLY A 239 6.90 8.32 -1.66
CA GLY A 239 7.24 9.62 -2.23
C GLY A 239 8.66 10.11 -1.92
N HIS A 240 9.58 9.26 -1.45
CA HIS A 240 10.96 9.63 -1.07
C HIS A 240 11.06 10.65 0.08
N GLY A 241 9.99 10.83 0.86
CA GLY A 241 10.06 11.54 2.13
C GLY A 241 10.60 10.64 3.24
N GLU A 242 10.89 11.25 4.39
CA GLU A 242 11.38 10.58 5.59
C GLU A 242 10.38 10.76 6.74
N VAL A 243 10.03 9.69 7.45
CA VAL A 243 9.26 9.78 8.71
C VAL A 243 10.14 9.49 9.91
N VAL A 244 10.23 10.46 10.81
CA VAL A 244 11.02 10.37 12.04
C VAL A 244 10.13 10.03 13.23
N SER A 245 10.57 9.08 14.04
CA SER A 245 9.90 8.69 15.29
C SER A 245 10.57 9.36 16.48
N VAL A 246 10.16 10.60 16.78
CA VAL A 246 10.58 11.32 18.00
C VAL A 246 9.44 11.50 18.98
N LYS A 247 9.81 11.51 20.26
CA LYS A 247 8.91 11.79 21.38
C LYS A 247 9.33 13.10 22.04
N PRO A 248 8.40 13.85 22.67
CA PRO A 248 8.75 14.98 23.51
C PRO A 248 9.75 14.57 24.61
N PRO A 249 10.73 15.43 24.97
CA PRO A 249 11.00 16.75 24.39
C PRO A 249 11.70 16.63 23.01
N TYR A 250 11.21 17.38 22.03
CA TYR A 250 11.81 17.42 20.68
C TYR A 250 13.14 18.18 20.77
N THR A 251 14.26 17.50 20.52
CA THR A 251 15.59 18.12 20.56
C THR A 251 15.84 18.93 19.29
N GLU A 252 16.48 20.10 19.44
CA GLU A 252 16.98 20.89 18.31
C GLU A 252 18.01 20.07 17.51
N GLY A 253 17.89 20.04 16.18
CA GLY A 253 18.85 19.35 15.29
C GLY A 253 18.25 18.32 14.32
N GLU A 254 16.93 18.13 14.33
CA GLU A 254 16.27 17.39 13.26
C GLU A 254 15.70 18.40 12.25
N ASP A 255 16.08 18.29 10.98
CA ASP A 255 15.57 19.12 9.87
C ASP A 255 14.10 18.79 9.56
N ILE A 256 13.24 18.83 10.58
CA ILE A 256 11.81 18.52 10.48
C ILE A 256 11.12 19.62 9.71
N THR A 257 10.38 19.21 8.70
CA THR A 257 9.65 20.10 7.79
C THR A 257 8.15 20.07 8.02
N HIS A 258 7.60 18.95 8.50
CA HIS A 258 6.16 18.75 8.64
C HIS A 258 5.83 17.98 9.93
N PHE A 259 4.75 18.37 10.59
CA PHE A 259 4.17 17.61 11.71
C PHE A 259 2.73 17.22 11.38
N PHE A 260 2.45 15.92 11.28
CA PHE A 260 1.11 15.40 11.03
C PHE A 260 0.43 14.95 12.32
N VAL A 261 -0.76 15.46 12.59
CA VAL A 261 -1.47 15.23 13.86
C VAL A 261 -2.99 15.22 13.69
N GLU A 262 -3.68 14.45 14.54
CA GLU A 262 -5.14 14.38 14.61
C GLU A 262 -5.62 14.82 16.00
N PRO A 263 -5.85 16.13 16.24
CA PRO A 263 -6.09 16.68 17.58
C PRO A 263 -7.26 16.06 18.31
N HIS A 264 -8.36 15.77 17.59
CA HIS A 264 -9.56 15.18 18.16
C HIS A 264 -9.41 13.70 18.55
N LYS A 265 -8.41 13.00 18.01
CA LYS A 265 -8.20 11.57 18.28
C LYS A 265 -7.16 11.31 19.35
N ASN A 266 -6.18 12.21 19.52
CA ASN A 266 -5.08 12.06 20.48
C ASN A 266 -4.76 13.37 21.21
N PRO A 267 -5.71 14.00 21.92
CA PRO A 267 -5.38 15.16 22.73
C PRO A 267 -4.39 14.72 23.82
N SER A 268 -3.31 15.47 24.05
CA SER A 268 -2.39 15.39 25.22
C SER A 268 -1.01 14.73 25.06
N LYS A 269 -0.45 14.53 23.85
CA LYS A 269 0.90 13.90 23.70
C LYS A 269 1.90 14.63 22.80
N TYR A 270 1.72 15.92 22.55
CA TYR A 270 2.63 16.70 21.69
C TYR A 270 2.63 18.19 22.06
N ASP A 271 3.78 18.84 21.86
CA ASP A 271 3.98 20.28 22.12
C ASP A 271 3.80 21.08 20.82
N LEU A 272 2.59 21.60 20.57
CA LEU A 272 2.32 22.48 19.43
C LEU A 272 3.06 23.81 19.51
N ALA A 273 3.31 24.34 20.71
CA ALA A 273 3.96 25.63 20.87
C ALA A 273 5.41 25.56 20.39
N HIS A 274 6.09 24.42 20.62
CA HIS A 274 7.40 24.14 20.06
C HIS A 274 7.39 24.23 18.52
N PHE A 275 6.52 23.50 17.84
CA PHE A 275 6.44 23.51 16.37
C PHE A 275 6.10 24.90 15.79
N VAL A 276 5.17 25.63 16.42
CA VAL A 276 4.84 27.01 16.02
C VAL A 276 6.06 27.94 16.16
N SER A 277 6.85 27.78 17.23
CA SER A 277 8.05 28.60 17.46
C SER A 277 9.15 28.35 16.42
N GLN A 278 9.25 27.10 15.94
CA GLN A 278 10.18 26.66 14.90
C GLN A 278 9.63 26.85 13.47
N LYS A 279 8.41 27.39 13.31
CA LYS A 279 7.73 27.55 12.01
C LYS A 279 7.54 26.24 11.25
N ILE A 280 7.27 25.16 11.97
CA ILE A 280 6.94 23.86 11.37
C ILE A 280 5.41 23.73 11.26
N PRO A 281 4.83 23.57 10.05
CA PRO A 281 3.39 23.43 9.89
C PRO A 281 2.87 22.15 10.57
N CYS A 282 1.78 22.31 11.33
CA CYS A 282 1.06 21.20 11.97
C CYS A 282 -0.21 20.88 11.17
N LEU A 283 -0.21 19.76 10.48
CA LEU A 283 -1.17 19.40 9.43
C LEU A 283 -2.01 18.19 9.79
N PRO A 284 -3.27 18.09 9.32
CA PRO A 284 -4.00 16.83 9.37
C PRO A 284 -3.43 15.83 8.34
N PRO A 285 -3.45 14.50 8.59
CA PRO A 285 -2.93 13.51 7.65
C PRO A 285 -3.58 13.53 6.26
N VAL A 286 -4.80 14.07 6.12
CA VAL A 286 -5.47 14.26 4.82
C VAL A 286 -4.70 15.21 3.89
N TYR A 287 -3.82 16.06 4.44
CA TYR A 287 -2.96 16.92 3.63
C TYR A 287 -2.06 16.12 2.68
N LEU A 288 -1.57 14.92 3.08
CA LEU A 288 -0.73 14.09 2.21
C LEU A 288 -1.46 13.68 0.92
N SER A 289 -2.74 13.31 1.00
CA SER A 289 -3.50 12.97 -0.20
C SER A 289 -3.84 14.22 -1.01
N ASN A 290 -4.19 15.33 -0.36
CA ASN A 290 -4.46 16.59 -1.05
C ASN A 290 -3.22 17.14 -1.76
N TYR A 291 -2.03 17.02 -1.17
CA TYR A 291 -0.75 17.39 -1.76
C TYR A 291 -0.51 16.68 -3.10
N LEU A 292 -0.85 15.38 -3.17
CA LEU A 292 -0.71 14.60 -4.39
C LEU A 292 -1.75 14.98 -5.45
N ILE A 293 -3.00 15.15 -5.02
CA ILE A 293 -4.17 15.19 -5.90
C ILE A 293 -4.45 16.60 -6.44
N MET A 294 -4.36 17.63 -5.59
CA MET A 294 -4.77 18.98 -5.95
C MET A 294 -3.77 19.68 -6.86
N ASP A 295 -4.29 20.54 -7.73
CA ASP A 295 -3.53 21.41 -8.63
C ASP A 295 -4.15 22.81 -8.60
N PRO A 296 -3.45 23.84 -8.09
CA PRO A 296 -2.10 23.81 -7.55
C PRO A 296 -1.99 23.02 -6.23
N ILE A 297 -0.74 22.65 -5.86
CA ILE A 297 -0.43 22.04 -4.56
C ILE A 297 -0.89 22.98 -3.43
N PRO A 298 -1.63 22.47 -2.42
CA PRO A 298 -2.19 23.29 -1.34
C PRO A 298 -1.09 23.81 -0.41
N ASP A 299 -1.19 25.09 -0.01
CA ASP A 299 -0.24 25.68 0.94
C ASP A 299 -0.32 24.99 2.32
N ALA A 300 0.84 24.66 2.88
CA ALA A 300 0.91 23.95 4.15
C ALA A 300 0.40 24.78 5.33
N TYR A 301 0.72 26.07 5.41
CA TYR A 301 0.33 26.93 6.54
C TYR A 301 -1.16 27.27 6.50
N GLU A 302 -1.74 27.44 5.32
CA GLU A 302 -3.19 27.61 5.14
C GLU A 302 -3.97 26.34 5.54
N ASN A 303 -3.37 25.16 5.40
CA ASN A 303 -3.97 23.87 5.75
C ASN A 303 -3.61 23.37 7.15
N CYS A 304 -2.90 24.16 7.96
CA CYS A 304 -2.64 23.83 9.36
C CYS A 304 -3.94 23.67 10.18
N ILE A 305 -3.87 22.81 11.20
CA ILE A 305 -4.94 22.63 12.18
C ILE A 305 -5.30 23.94 12.91
N ASP A 306 -6.53 24.07 13.39
CA ASP A 306 -7.01 25.31 14.00
C ASP A 306 -6.24 25.69 15.27
N GLU A 307 -5.80 24.70 16.05
CA GLU A 307 -4.99 24.90 17.26
C GLU A 307 -3.64 25.56 16.94
N TYR A 308 -2.99 25.16 15.84
CA TYR A 308 -1.75 25.77 15.36
C TYR A 308 -1.99 27.25 15.02
N LYS A 309 -3.02 27.54 14.22
CA LYS A 309 -3.38 28.91 13.81
C LYS A 309 -3.75 29.78 15.00
N LYS A 310 -4.33 29.20 16.06
CA LYS A 310 -4.66 29.91 17.30
C LYS A 310 -3.39 30.30 18.07
N ILE A 311 -2.48 29.33 18.30
CA ILE A 311 -1.23 29.57 19.03
C ILE A 311 -0.36 30.59 18.30
N GLU A 312 -0.27 30.51 16.96
CA GLU A 312 0.49 31.48 16.16
C GLU A 312 -0.04 32.92 16.30
N ARG A 313 -1.38 33.09 16.29
CA ARG A 313 -2.02 34.38 16.52
C ARG A 313 -1.75 34.90 17.94
N ASP A 314 -1.82 34.05 18.95
CA ASP A 314 -1.58 34.41 20.34
C ASP A 314 -0.11 34.83 20.58
N MET A 315 0.86 34.10 20.01
CA MET A 315 2.27 34.46 20.07
C MET A 315 2.57 35.78 19.35
N SER A 316 1.93 36.02 18.21
CA SER A 316 2.08 37.27 17.44
C SER A 316 1.53 38.47 18.21
N ASN A 317 0.35 38.32 18.82
CA ASN A 317 -0.26 39.33 19.68
C ASN A 317 0.57 39.61 20.94
N GLY A 318 1.17 38.57 21.53
CA GLY A 318 2.09 38.68 22.66
C GLY A 318 3.34 39.51 22.32
N LYS A 319 3.97 39.24 21.18
CA LYS A 319 5.14 40.00 20.69
C LYS A 319 4.80 41.48 20.46
N GLN A 320 3.65 41.79 19.86
CA GLN A 320 3.21 43.17 19.63
C GLN A 320 2.94 43.92 20.95
N LYS A 321 2.33 43.28 21.94
CA LYS A 321 2.12 43.86 23.28
C LYS A 321 3.44 44.13 24.00
N ALA A 322 4.42 43.22 23.90
CA ALA A 322 5.75 43.40 24.48
C ALA A 322 6.50 44.60 23.86
N ILE A 323 6.44 44.75 22.53
CA ILE A 323 7.06 45.87 21.80
C ILE A 323 6.40 47.22 22.17
N ARG A 324 5.07 47.25 22.36
CA ARG A 324 4.37 48.48 22.81
C ARG A 324 4.75 48.88 24.23
N ARG A 325 4.90 47.90 25.14
CA ARG A 325 5.32 48.16 26.53
C ARG A 325 6.75 48.71 26.58
N SER A 326 7.69 48.15 25.83
CA SER A 326 9.08 48.63 25.83
C SER A 326 9.26 50.03 25.24
N ARG A 327 8.38 50.45 24.31
CA ARG A 327 8.33 51.82 23.77
C ARG A 327 7.66 52.83 24.70
N SER A 328 6.79 52.37 25.60
CA SER A 328 6.08 53.21 26.57
C SER A 328 6.90 53.50 27.83
N THR A 329 7.94 52.71 28.10
CA THR A 329 8.84 52.83 29.26
C THR A 329 10.17 53.55 28.93
N ARG A 330 10.28 54.17 27.75
CA ARG A 330 11.48 54.88 27.28
C ARG A 330 11.15 56.33 27.01
#